data_AF-A0A8T3YKZ1-F1
#
_entry.id   AF-A0A8T3YKZ1-F1
#
_cell.length_a   1.000
_cell.length_b   1.000
_cell.length_c   1.000
_cell.angle_alpha   90.00
_cell.angle_beta   90.00
_cell.angle_gamma   90.00
#
_symmetry.space_group_name_H-M   'P 1'
#
loop_
_entity.id
_entity.type
_entity.pdbx_description
1 polymer ?
#
loop_
_entity_poly.entity_id
_entity_poly.type
_entity_poly.pdbx_seq_one_letter_code
_entity_poly.pdbx_strand_id
1 'polypeptide(L)'
;MPEIRELCDRIEAKIAQIREKASARKWAGYSRHGFVANLEAIIPEMQELHSLFQISRNEIEKRLEPTRPELGEHLKELNMLITVLKRNREMEEARIGKMREQGINALAESVTVPDLYSDLEQKVLSTLLKSMYMAERMRVFDRRRQNPAQSKGAQRTIFELLEKKEREIDDLRQKYEETRNKTFLGLLEKENSIQVENELNQLGRSLEGRTAITKKMFESTKEAFESLQRQMQEIEERVSSIDDTESQITGKTFELITMLKKERDYAKKILIEIEHDTIQLRNNYSKELLALQEEKASLRASLEEKYGKEAQELKRELWHRNENLKHLHESLSAREKKLSELEEENHRLRLVNKTLAKHEKVKKAFKGNRRKNGGDRP
;
A
#
# COMPACT_ATOMS: atom_id res chain seq x y z
N MET A 1 48.91 -34.82 -17.68
CA MET A 1 47.67 -35.52 -17.29
C MET A 1 47.84 -35.91 -15.83
N PRO A 2 46.98 -35.44 -14.92
CA PRO A 2 47.17 -35.68 -13.49
C PRO A 2 47.12 -37.18 -13.19
N GLU A 3 48.02 -37.64 -12.31
CA GLU A 3 48.02 -39.03 -11.88
C GLU A 3 46.73 -39.32 -11.09
N ILE A 4 46.23 -40.56 -11.15
CA ILE A 4 45.01 -40.99 -10.44
C ILE A 4 45.08 -40.61 -8.95
N ARG A 5 46.29 -40.64 -8.38
CA ARG A 5 46.58 -40.21 -7.01
C ARG A 5 46.25 -38.73 -6.76
N GLU A 6 46.71 -37.83 -7.64
CA GLU A 6 46.40 -36.39 -7.53
C GLU A 6 44.90 -36.11 -7.70
N LEU A 7 44.21 -36.89 -8.55
CA LEU A 7 42.76 -36.79 -8.70
C LEU A 7 42.02 -37.26 -7.44
N CYS A 8 42.47 -38.35 -6.80
CA CYS A 8 41.90 -38.82 -5.54
C CYS A 8 42.08 -37.78 -4.42
N ASP A 9 43.28 -37.20 -4.29
CA ASP A 9 43.56 -36.19 -3.27
C ASP A 9 42.70 -34.92 -3.48
N ARG A 10 42.48 -34.50 -4.74
CA ARG A 10 41.56 -33.39 -5.08
C ARG A 10 40.10 -33.72 -4.77
N ILE A 11 39.66 -34.94 -5.07
CA ILE A 11 38.30 -35.41 -4.75
C ILE A 11 38.08 -35.44 -3.24
N GLU A 12 39.03 -35.98 -2.47
CA GLU A 12 38.99 -36.01 -0.99
C GLU A 12 38.90 -34.60 -0.40
N ALA A 13 39.76 -33.68 -0.87
CA ALA A 13 39.75 -32.28 -0.46
C ALA A 13 38.41 -31.60 -0.78
N LYS A 14 37.86 -31.85 -1.97
CA LYS A 14 36.57 -31.28 -2.38
C LYS A 14 35.40 -31.84 -1.56
N ILE A 15 35.41 -33.15 -1.27
CA ILE A 15 34.41 -33.77 -0.40
C ILE A 15 34.45 -33.16 1.01
N ALA A 16 35.66 -32.96 1.56
CA ALA A 16 35.83 -32.32 2.87
C ALA A 16 35.27 -30.89 2.88
N GLN A 17 35.56 -30.10 1.84
CA GLN A 17 35.04 -28.74 1.68
C GLN A 17 33.49 -28.71 1.63
N ILE A 18 32.88 -29.56 0.80
CA ILE A 18 31.41 -29.60 0.68
C ILE A 18 30.79 -30.07 1.99
N ARG A 19 31.40 -31.06 2.65
CA ARG A 19 30.90 -31.58 3.93
C ARG A 19 30.96 -30.53 5.03
N GLU A 20 32.03 -29.75 5.12
CA GLU A 20 32.16 -28.66 6.08
C GLU A 20 31.04 -27.62 5.88
N LYS A 21 30.81 -27.20 4.63
CA LYS A 21 29.73 -26.25 4.30
C LYS A 21 28.34 -26.81 4.57
N ALA A 22 28.08 -28.06 4.17
CA ALA A 22 26.80 -28.71 4.37
C ALA A 22 26.49 -28.97 5.85
N SER A 23 27.51 -29.18 6.69
CA SER A 23 27.34 -29.48 8.13
C SER A 23 27.49 -28.28 9.06
N ALA A 24 27.86 -27.10 8.55
CA ALA A 24 28.03 -25.88 9.35
C ALA A 24 26.77 -25.49 10.14
N ARG A 25 25.58 -25.77 9.59
CA ARG A 25 24.28 -25.58 10.25
C ARG A 25 23.29 -26.60 9.71
N LYS A 26 22.47 -27.19 10.60
CA LYS A 26 21.40 -28.12 10.21
C LYS A 26 20.41 -27.46 9.27
N TRP A 27 20.07 -28.11 8.17
CA TRP A 27 19.31 -27.49 7.10
C TRP A 27 17.85 -27.24 7.48
N ALA A 28 17.31 -28.08 8.36
CA ALA A 28 15.98 -27.90 8.97
C ALA A 28 15.81 -26.52 9.65
N GLY A 29 16.90 -25.93 10.13
CA GLY A 29 16.91 -24.64 10.82
C GLY A 29 17.11 -23.43 9.91
N TYR A 30 17.15 -23.59 8.59
CA TYR A 30 17.27 -22.47 7.66
C TYR A 30 15.93 -21.77 7.44
N SER A 31 15.99 -20.44 7.34
CA SER A 31 14.94 -19.68 6.65
C SER A 31 14.96 -20.01 5.16
N ARG A 32 13.85 -19.82 4.45
CA ARG A 32 13.77 -20.08 3.00
C ARG A 32 14.89 -19.36 2.21
N HIS A 33 15.14 -18.10 2.53
CA HIS A 33 16.24 -17.32 1.93
C HIS A 33 17.61 -17.90 2.27
N GLY A 34 17.84 -18.30 3.53
CA GLY A 34 19.08 -18.93 3.95
C GLY A 34 19.32 -20.29 3.28
N PHE A 35 18.25 -21.06 3.05
CA PHE A 35 18.31 -22.34 2.37
C PHE A 35 18.70 -22.18 0.89
N VAL A 36 18.10 -21.22 0.19
CA VAL A 36 18.45 -20.90 -1.21
C VAL A 36 19.92 -20.50 -1.31
N ALA A 37 20.40 -19.58 -0.47
CA ALA A 37 21.80 -19.16 -0.46
C ALA A 37 22.77 -20.32 -0.17
N ASN A 38 22.38 -21.24 0.71
CA ASN A 38 23.15 -22.45 0.97
C ASN A 38 23.21 -23.38 -0.26
N LEU A 39 22.09 -23.60 -0.95
CA LEU A 39 22.06 -24.36 -2.19
C LEU A 39 22.88 -23.71 -3.31
N GLU A 40 22.85 -22.38 -3.43
CA GLU A 40 23.67 -21.62 -4.37
C GLU A 40 25.18 -21.83 -4.15
N ALA A 41 25.61 -22.00 -2.88
CA ALA A 41 26.99 -22.29 -2.56
C ALA A 41 27.39 -23.76 -2.80
N ILE A 42 26.48 -24.72 -2.55
CA ILE A 42 26.78 -26.15 -2.59
C ILE A 42 26.66 -26.75 -4.00
N ILE A 43 25.70 -26.31 -4.80
CA ILE A 43 25.46 -26.86 -6.16
C ILE A 43 26.71 -26.75 -7.05
N PRO A 44 27.42 -25.61 -7.14
CA PRO A 44 28.63 -25.51 -7.97
C PRO A 44 29.73 -26.48 -7.53
N GLU A 45 29.89 -26.68 -6.22
CA GLU A 45 30.90 -27.60 -5.69
C GLU A 45 30.56 -29.06 -5.98
N MET A 46 29.27 -29.43 -5.91
CA MET A 46 28.82 -30.76 -6.31
C MET A 46 29.01 -31.01 -7.81
N GLN A 47 28.84 -29.98 -8.66
CA GLN A 47 29.14 -30.07 -10.09
C GLN A 47 30.64 -30.24 -10.36
N GLU A 48 31.49 -29.57 -9.60
CA GLU A 48 32.95 -29.74 -9.67
C GLU A 48 33.36 -31.15 -9.20
N LEU A 49 32.75 -31.67 -8.13
CA LEU A 49 32.98 -33.04 -7.69
C LEU A 49 32.59 -34.05 -8.77
N HIS A 50 31.44 -33.86 -9.44
CA HIS A 50 31.02 -34.69 -10.56
C HIS A 50 32.03 -34.64 -11.72
N SER A 51 32.56 -33.47 -12.07
CA SER A 51 33.55 -33.35 -13.15
C SER A 51 34.87 -34.05 -12.81
N LEU A 52 35.33 -33.98 -11.56
CA LEU A 52 36.50 -34.70 -11.08
C LEU A 52 36.32 -36.23 -11.17
N PHE A 53 35.16 -36.76 -10.79
CA PHE A 53 34.85 -38.18 -10.97
C PHE A 53 34.75 -38.57 -12.45
N GLN A 54 34.27 -37.69 -13.32
CA GLN A 54 34.19 -37.93 -14.76
C GLN A 54 35.60 -37.98 -15.40
N ILE A 55 36.51 -37.10 -14.98
CA ILE A 55 37.92 -37.14 -15.38
C ILE A 55 38.57 -38.43 -14.88
N SER A 56 38.34 -38.79 -13.61
CA SER A 56 38.89 -40.01 -13.00
C SER A 56 38.37 -41.27 -13.71
N ARG A 57 37.09 -41.30 -14.09
CA ARG A 57 36.52 -42.38 -14.90
C ARG A 57 37.22 -42.51 -16.25
N ASN A 58 37.45 -41.42 -16.97
CA ASN A 58 38.14 -41.46 -18.25
C ASN A 58 39.58 -41.97 -18.11
N GLU A 59 40.27 -41.61 -17.03
CA GLU A 59 41.64 -42.11 -16.75
C GLU A 59 41.67 -43.60 -16.37
N ILE A 60 40.64 -44.10 -15.70
CA ILE A 60 40.49 -45.51 -15.34
C ILE A 60 40.05 -46.35 -16.55
N GLU A 61 39.15 -45.83 -17.40
CA GLU A 61 38.68 -46.51 -18.61
C GLU A 61 39.79 -46.71 -19.66
N LYS A 62 40.78 -45.81 -19.71
CA LYS A 62 42.01 -46.00 -20.53
C LYS A 62 42.84 -47.21 -20.08
N ARG A 63 42.64 -47.71 -18.87
CA ARG A 63 43.40 -48.81 -18.27
C ARG A 63 42.52 -50.06 -18.29
N LEU A 64 42.72 -50.91 -19.31
CA LEU A 64 41.95 -52.15 -19.55
C LEU A 64 42.27 -53.23 -18.50
N GLU A 65 41.83 -53.03 -17.26
CA GLU A 65 42.01 -53.99 -16.15
C GLU A 65 40.66 -54.52 -15.63
N PRO A 66 40.57 -55.84 -15.29
CA PRO A 66 39.31 -56.47 -14.88
C PRO A 66 38.82 -56.04 -13.48
N THR A 67 39.70 -55.53 -12.61
CA THR A 67 39.38 -55.06 -11.25
C THR A 67 39.16 -53.55 -11.16
N ARG A 68 38.76 -52.90 -12.25
CA ARG A 68 38.49 -51.47 -12.27
C ARG A 68 37.30 -51.09 -11.39
N PRO A 69 37.37 -49.99 -10.62
CA PRO A 69 36.22 -49.49 -9.88
C PRO A 69 35.14 -48.97 -10.85
N GLU A 70 33.88 -49.34 -10.60
CA GLU A 70 32.74 -48.90 -11.40
C GLU A 70 32.21 -47.55 -10.89
N LEU A 71 32.55 -46.48 -11.61
CA LEU A 71 32.15 -45.11 -11.27
C LEU A 71 30.85 -44.66 -11.98
N GLY A 72 30.34 -45.47 -12.91
CA GLY A 72 29.20 -45.11 -13.75
C GLY A 72 27.90 -44.90 -12.97
N GLU A 73 27.59 -45.80 -12.03
CA GLU A 73 26.42 -45.67 -11.17
C GLU A 73 26.53 -44.46 -10.23
N HIS A 74 27.71 -44.26 -9.65
CA HIS A 74 27.94 -43.13 -8.73
C HIS A 74 27.82 -41.77 -9.44
N LEU A 75 28.33 -41.65 -10.67
CA LEU A 75 28.16 -40.44 -11.49
C LEU A 75 26.68 -40.15 -11.81
N LYS A 76 25.89 -41.20 -12.10
CA LYS A 76 24.44 -41.05 -12.31
C LYS A 76 23.74 -40.57 -11.03
N GLU A 77 24.07 -41.16 -9.88
CA GLU A 77 23.54 -40.74 -8.58
C GLU A 77 23.88 -39.27 -8.27
N LEU A 78 25.15 -38.87 -8.46
CA LEU A 78 25.62 -37.49 -8.28
C LEU A 78 24.86 -36.51 -9.19
N ASN A 79 24.70 -36.85 -10.47
CA ASN A 79 24.00 -36.00 -11.41
C ASN A 79 22.50 -35.88 -11.08
N MET A 80 21.88 -36.97 -10.65
CA MET A 80 20.48 -36.96 -10.21
C MET A 80 20.30 -36.07 -8.97
N LEU A 81 21.21 -36.17 -7.99
CA LEU A 81 21.20 -35.31 -6.82
C LEU A 81 21.39 -33.83 -7.18
N ILE A 82 22.35 -33.50 -8.04
CA ILE A 82 22.56 -32.12 -8.53
C ILE A 82 21.28 -31.57 -9.17
N THR A 83 20.61 -32.38 -9.98
CA THR A 83 19.36 -32.00 -10.63
C THR A 83 18.24 -31.74 -9.63
N VAL A 84 18.12 -32.60 -8.60
CA VAL A 84 17.15 -32.41 -7.50
C VAL A 84 17.45 -31.14 -6.72
N LEU A 85 18.71 -30.86 -6.40
CA LEU A 85 19.11 -29.64 -5.68
C LEU A 85 18.80 -28.37 -6.48
N LYS A 86 19.10 -28.36 -7.79
CA LYS A 86 18.76 -27.23 -8.68
C LYS A 86 17.26 -26.98 -8.75
N ARG A 87 16.47 -28.04 -8.95
CA ARG A 87 15.00 -27.93 -9.00
C ARG A 87 14.43 -27.40 -7.69
N ASN A 88 14.94 -27.86 -6.54
CA ASN A 88 14.50 -27.34 -5.24
C ASN A 88 14.91 -25.87 -5.03
N ARG A 89 16.10 -25.47 -5.48
CA ARG A 89 16.54 -24.07 -5.47
C ARG A 89 15.58 -23.17 -6.27
N GLU A 90 15.28 -23.55 -7.51
CA GLU A 90 14.35 -22.83 -8.40
C GLU A 90 12.93 -22.74 -7.80
N MET A 91 12.43 -23.82 -7.19
CA MET A 91 11.11 -23.81 -6.55
C MET A 91 11.05 -22.85 -5.36
N GLU A 92 12.07 -22.84 -4.49
CA GLU A 92 12.11 -21.95 -3.33
C GLU A 92 12.38 -20.50 -3.74
N GLU A 93 13.20 -20.24 -4.77
CA GLU A 93 13.39 -18.91 -5.38
C GLU A 93 12.07 -18.36 -5.97
N ALA A 94 11.32 -19.19 -6.70
CA ALA A 94 10.03 -18.80 -7.26
C ALA A 94 9.01 -18.45 -6.16
N ARG A 95 9.04 -19.17 -5.03
CA ARG A 95 8.22 -18.85 -3.84
C ARG A 95 8.64 -17.53 -3.20
N ILE A 96 9.95 -17.26 -3.10
CA ILE A 96 10.45 -15.95 -2.63
C ILE A 96 9.98 -14.82 -3.56
N GLY A 97 10.03 -15.02 -4.88
CA GLY A 97 9.55 -14.04 -5.87
C GLY A 97 8.07 -13.70 -5.69
N LYS A 98 7.22 -14.72 -5.59
CA LYS A 98 5.77 -14.55 -5.35
C LYS A 98 5.46 -13.80 -4.05
N MET A 99 6.22 -14.05 -2.99
CA MET A 99 6.07 -13.33 -1.72
C MET A 99 6.38 -11.84 -1.84
N ARG A 100 7.37 -11.47 -2.66
CA ARG A 100 7.70 -10.06 -2.90
C ARG A 100 6.61 -9.36 -3.71
N GLU A 101 5.97 -10.06 -4.64
CA GLU A 101 4.92 -9.51 -5.50
C GLU A 101 3.55 -9.38 -4.80
N GLN A 102 3.20 -10.30 -3.89
CA GLN A 102 1.86 -10.38 -3.28
C GLN A 102 1.73 -9.67 -1.91
N GLY A 103 2.82 -9.18 -1.33
CA GLY A 103 2.81 -8.45 -0.06
C GLY A 103 2.34 -9.29 1.15
N ILE A 104 1.89 -8.61 2.21
CA ILE A 104 1.60 -9.16 3.56
C ILE A 104 0.57 -10.31 3.55
N ASN A 105 -0.21 -10.49 2.49
CA ASN A 105 -1.21 -11.55 2.36
C ASN A 105 -0.61 -12.97 2.13
N ALA A 106 0.71 -13.08 1.89
CA ALA A 106 1.40 -14.36 1.67
C ALA A 106 2.07 -14.97 2.92
N LEU A 107 1.77 -14.48 4.13
CA LEU A 107 2.35 -15.02 5.37
C LEU A 107 2.03 -16.51 5.60
N ALA A 108 0.92 -17.02 5.05
CA ALA A 108 0.57 -18.44 5.11
C ALA A 108 1.50 -19.34 4.25
N GLU A 109 2.13 -18.81 3.20
CA GLU A 109 3.13 -19.54 2.40
C GLU A 109 4.56 -19.44 2.99
N SER A 110 4.75 -18.70 4.11
CA SER A 110 6.04 -18.49 4.78
C SER A 110 6.51 -19.66 5.63
N VAL A 111 5.68 -20.71 5.75
CA VAL A 111 6.04 -21.95 6.42
C VAL A 111 7.23 -22.57 5.68
N THR A 112 8.40 -22.48 6.30
CA THR A 112 9.58 -23.25 5.90
C THR A 112 9.20 -24.73 5.95
N VAL A 113 9.87 -25.57 5.16
CA VAL A 113 9.63 -27.03 5.18
C VAL A 113 10.87 -27.71 5.77
N PRO A 114 11.02 -27.74 7.12
CA PRO A 114 12.19 -28.30 7.78
C PRO A 114 12.51 -29.73 7.36
N ASP A 115 11.47 -30.56 7.17
CA ASP A 115 11.62 -31.97 6.81
C ASP A 115 12.26 -32.14 5.43
N LEU A 116 11.79 -31.36 4.44
CA LEU A 116 12.37 -31.37 3.10
C LEU A 116 13.84 -30.94 3.11
N TYR A 117 14.16 -29.92 3.89
CA TYR A 117 15.53 -29.42 4.00
C TYR A 117 16.45 -30.45 4.67
N SER A 118 15.97 -31.10 5.73
CA SER A 118 16.68 -32.19 6.41
C SER A 118 16.89 -33.40 5.49
N ASP A 119 15.89 -33.78 4.70
CA ASP A 119 15.99 -34.89 3.74
C ASP A 119 17.04 -34.60 2.66
N LEU A 120 17.09 -33.37 2.17
CA LEU A 120 18.08 -32.95 1.18
C LEU A 120 19.49 -32.91 1.79
N GLU A 121 19.65 -32.43 3.02
CA GLU A 121 20.91 -32.49 3.77
C GLU A 121 21.43 -33.92 3.88
N GLN A 122 20.57 -34.84 4.32
CA GLN A 122 20.92 -36.24 4.48
C GLN A 122 21.29 -36.89 3.14
N LYS A 123 20.57 -36.57 2.05
CA LYS A 123 20.90 -37.05 0.71
C LYS A 123 22.27 -36.54 0.24
N VAL A 124 22.60 -35.28 0.49
CA VAL A 124 23.93 -34.72 0.18
C VAL A 124 25.01 -35.43 0.97
N LEU A 125 24.89 -35.51 2.29
CA LEU A 125 25.88 -36.16 3.15
C LEU A 125 26.06 -37.65 2.84
N SER A 126 24.96 -38.38 2.58
CA SER A 126 25.02 -39.79 2.19
C SER A 126 25.73 -39.98 0.86
N THR A 127 25.53 -39.07 -0.11
CA THR A 127 26.17 -39.15 -1.43
C THR A 127 27.65 -38.81 -1.32
N LEU A 128 28.03 -37.81 -0.51
CA LEU A 128 29.43 -37.50 -0.22
C LEU A 128 30.18 -38.66 0.45
N LEU A 129 29.50 -39.41 1.33
CA LEU A 129 30.07 -40.60 1.95
C LEU A 129 30.32 -41.71 0.91
N LYS A 130 29.37 -41.92 -0.02
CA LYS A 130 29.57 -42.81 -1.18
C LYS A 130 30.73 -42.32 -2.06
N SER A 131 30.85 -41.00 -2.28
CA SER A 131 31.97 -40.41 -3.03
C SER A 131 33.32 -40.69 -2.37
N MET A 132 33.40 -40.56 -1.05
CA MET A 132 34.63 -40.87 -0.30
C MET A 132 35.01 -42.35 -0.44
N TYR A 133 34.02 -43.24 -0.33
CA TYR A 133 34.23 -44.68 -0.56
C TYR A 133 34.74 -44.98 -1.98
N MET A 134 34.18 -44.31 -3.00
CA MET A 134 34.65 -44.48 -4.38
C MET A 134 36.06 -43.93 -4.59
N ALA A 135 36.42 -42.80 -3.96
CA ALA A 135 37.79 -42.27 -3.95
C ALA A 135 38.79 -43.28 -3.38
N GLU A 136 38.46 -43.90 -2.23
CA GLU A 136 39.30 -44.93 -1.62
C GLU A 136 39.42 -46.19 -2.49
N ARG A 137 38.34 -46.61 -3.18
CA ARG A 137 38.43 -47.73 -4.15
C ARG A 137 39.38 -47.42 -5.30
N MET A 138 39.38 -46.20 -5.82
CA MET A 138 40.34 -45.76 -6.83
C MET A 138 41.78 -45.78 -6.31
N ARG A 139 41.99 -45.36 -5.06
CA ARG A 139 43.31 -45.36 -4.40
C ARG A 139 43.85 -46.77 -4.17
N VAL A 140 43.01 -47.70 -3.72
CA VAL A 140 43.39 -49.11 -3.55
C VAL A 140 43.73 -49.77 -4.89
N PHE A 141 42.98 -49.44 -5.95
CA PHE A 141 43.28 -49.89 -7.31
C PHE A 141 44.67 -49.44 -7.77
N ASP A 142 45.02 -48.17 -7.55
CA ASP A 142 46.34 -47.63 -7.90
C ASP A 142 47.48 -48.29 -7.08
N ARG A 143 47.27 -48.53 -5.78
CA ARG A 143 48.27 -49.20 -4.89
C ARG A 143 48.55 -50.65 -5.28
N ARG A 144 47.54 -51.42 -5.70
CA ARG A 144 47.72 -52.83 -6.09
C ARG A 144 48.67 -53.00 -7.28
N ARG A 145 48.85 -51.96 -8.08
CA ARG A 145 49.72 -51.97 -9.27
C ARG A 145 51.21 -51.75 -8.95
N GLN A 146 51.53 -51.15 -7.81
CA GLN A 146 52.94 -50.89 -7.44
C GLN A 146 53.70 -52.16 -7.02
N ASN A 147 53.03 -53.32 -6.89
CA ASN A 147 53.67 -54.60 -6.61
C ASN A 147 53.41 -55.67 -7.68
N PRO A 148 54.30 -55.83 -8.68
CA PRO A 148 54.48 -57.08 -9.38
C PRO A 148 55.87 -57.64 -9.08
N ALA A 149 56.04 -58.23 -7.89
CA ALA A 149 57.16 -59.13 -7.66
C ALA A 149 56.80 -60.50 -8.26
N GLN A 150 57.24 -60.78 -9.50
CA GLN A 150 57.57 -62.13 -9.98
C GLN A 150 58.00 -62.10 -11.46
N SER A 151 59.31 -62.16 -11.71
CA SER A 151 59.90 -62.53 -13.00
C SER A 151 61.31 -63.10 -12.78
N LYS A 152 61.69 -64.10 -13.58
CA LYS A 152 62.73 -65.13 -13.40
C LYS A 152 64.20 -64.68 -13.27
N GLY A 153 64.48 -63.42 -12.93
CA GLY A 153 65.83 -62.95 -12.54
C GLY A 153 66.21 -63.28 -11.09
N ALA A 154 65.25 -63.79 -10.31
CA ALA A 154 65.31 -63.86 -8.85
C ALA A 154 66.44 -64.73 -8.27
N GLN A 155 67.07 -65.66 -8.98
CA GLN A 155 68.13 -66.48 -8.36
C GLN A 155 69.46 -65.73 -8.21
N ARG A 156 69.83 -64.84 -9.15
CA ARG A 156 71.02 -63.98 -8.98
C ARG A 156 70.75 -62.84 -8.00
N THR A 157 69.56 -62.27 -8.04
CA THR A 157 69.15 -61.22 -7.11
C THR A 157 68.97 -61.77 -5.70
N ILE A 158 68.54 -63.03 -5.50
CA ILE A 158 68.49 -63.65 -4.16
C ILE A 158 69.89 -63.86 -3.61
N PHE A 159 70.88 -64.25 -4.42
CA PHE A 159 72.27 -64.35 -3.94
C PHE A 159 72.87 -62.99 -3.62
N GLU A 160 72.70 -61.98 -4.49
CA GLU A 160 73.13 -60.61 -4.17
C GLU A 160 72.35 -60.02 -2.98
N LEU A 161 71.07 -60.34 -2.82
CA LEU A 161 70.26 -59.91 -1.69
C LEU A 161 70.64 -60.68 -0.43
N LEU A 162 71.01 -61.96 -0.51
CA LEU A 162 71.53 -62.74 0.61
C LEU A 162 72.89 -62.20 1.04
N GLU A 163 73.79 -61.90 0.11
CA GLU A 163 75.09 -61.31 0.40
C GLU A 163 74.92 -59.88 0.96
N LYS A 164 73.97 -59.11 0.44
CA LYS A 164 73.61 -57.80 0.97
C LYS A 164 72.90 -57.91 2.32
N LYS A 165 72.13 -58.96 2.56
CA LYS A 165 71.50 -59.26 3.86
C LYS A 165 72.51 -59.79 4.87
N GLU A 166 73.54 -60.50 4.43
CA GLU A 166 74.65 -60.98 5.26
C GLU A 166 75.54 -59.81 5.66
N ARG A 167 75.87 -58.90 4.72
CA ARG A 167 76.49 -57.61 5.03
C ARG A 167 75.60 -56.74 5.91
N GLU A 168 74.29 -56.68 5.68
CA GLU A 168 73.36 -55.99 6.59
C GLU A 168 73.32 -56.69 7.97
N ILE A 169 73.44 -58.00 8.06
CA ILE A 169 73.50 -58.73 9.34
C ILE A 169 74.80 -58.42 10.07
N ASP A 170 75.93 -58.36 9.37
CA ASP A 170 77.22 -58.00 9.97
C ASP A 170 77.26 -56.51 10.36
N ASP A 171 76.74 -55.62 9.52
CA ASP A 171 76.54 -54.21 9.86
C ASP A 171 75.55 -54.04 11.03
N LEU A 172 74.51 -54.85 11.10
CA LEU A 172 73.55 -54.85 12.21
C LEU A 172 74.15 -55.46 13.46
N ARG A 173 75.05 -56.45 13.36
CA ARG A 173 75.81 -56.98 14.50
C ARG A 173 76.80 -55.96 15.02
N GLN A 174 77.51 -55.28 14.13
CA GLN A 174 78.43 -54.20 14.50
C GLN A 174 77.67 -53.01 15.09
N LYS A 175 76.55 -52.60 14.48
CA LYS A 175 75.64 -51.60 15.06
C LYS A 175 75.05 -52.09 16.37
N TYR A 176 74.69 -53.37 16.50
CA TYR A 176 74.18 -53.92 17.75
C TYR A 176 75.24 -53.96 18.83
N GLU A 177 76.50 -54.27 18.52
CA GLU A 177 77.61 -54.17 19.47
C GLU A 177 77.94 -52.73 19.84
N GLU A 178 77.92 -51.80 18.87
CA GLU A 178 78.06 -50.38 19.15
C GLU A 178 76.89 -49.84 19.98
N THR A 179 75.66 -50.21 19.65
CA THR A 179 74.46 -49.82 20.41
C THR A 179 74.50 -50.45 21.78
N ARG A 180 74.78 -51.76 21.89
CA ARG A 180 74.97 -52.47 23.16
C ARG A 180 76.08 -51.84 24.00
N ASN A 181 77.23 -51.48 23.44
CA ASN A 181 78.29 -50.80 24.18
C ASN A 181 77.86 -49.40 24.63
N LYS A 182 77.15 -48.64 23.79
CA LYS A 182 76.61 -47.32 24.15
C LYS A 182 75.46 -47.39 25.16
N THR A 183 74.62 -48.43 25.12
CA THR A 183 73.51 -48.71 26.04
C THR A 183 74.02 -49.28 27.38
N PHE A 184 75.00 -50.19 27.35
CA PHE A 184 75.61 -50.79 28.54
C PHE A 184 76.43 -49.77 29.36
N LEU A 185 77.02 -48.77 28.69
CA LEU A 185 77.64 -47.62 29.36
C LEU A 185 76.64 -46.56 29.84
N GLY A 186 75.33 -46.70 29.58
CA GLY A 186 74.30 -45.74 30.00
C GLY A 186 74.45 -44.34 29.39
N LEU A 187 75.29 -44.19 28.36
CA LEU A 187 75.58 -42.89 27.73
C LEU A 187 74.45 -42.47 26.78
N LEU A 188 73.77 -43.44 26.16
CA LEU A 188 72.66 -43.18 25.23
C LEU A 188 71.33 -42.86 25.94
N GLU A 189 71.11 -43.37 27.16
CA GLU A 189 69.92 -43.03 27.96
C GLU A 189 70.01 -41.63 28.58
N LYS A 190 71.20 -41.17 28.97
CA LYS A 190 71.37 -39.84 29.59
C LYS A 190 71.19 -38.69 28.60
N GLU A 191 71.77 -38.76 27.40
CA GLU A 191 71.58 -37.71 26.38
C GLU A 191 70.15 -37.68 25.84
N ASN A 192 69.53 -38.83 25.58
CA ASN A 192 68.14 -38.89 25.13
C ASN A 192 67.15 -38.51 26.24
N SER A 193 67.38 -38.90 27.50
CA SER A 193 66.49 -38.52 28.61
C SER A 193 66.54 -37.02 28.88
N ILE A 194 67.71 -36.39 28.83
CA ILE A 194 67.85 -34.93 29.00
C ILE A 194 67.16 -34.18 27.84
N GLN A 195 67.27 -34.69 26.61
CA GLN A 195 66.55 -34.12 25.47
C GLN A 195 65.03 -34.26 25.61
N VAL A 196 64.53 -35.44 25.98
CA VAL A 196 63.10 -35.67 26.22
C VAL A 196 62.56 -34.81 27.37
N GLU A 197 63.31 -34.65 28.45
CA GLU A 197 62.94 -33.79 29.58
C GLU A 197 62.91 -32.31 29.18
N ASN A 198 63.87 -31.86 28.36
CA ASN A 198 63.87 -30.52 27.80
C ASN A 198 62.69 -30.27 26.84
N GLU A 199 62.37 -31.25 25.97
CA GLU A 199 61.20 -31.18 25.09
C GLU A 199 59.90 -31.14 25.89
N LEU A 200 59.76 -32.00 26.91
CA LEU A 200 58.61 -32.00 27.82
C LEU A 200 58.47 -30.67 28.56
N ASN A 201 59.57 -30.09 29.04
CA ASN A 201 59.56 -28.79 29.70
C ASN A 201 59.20 -27.65 28.74
N GLN A 202 59.68 -27.69 27.49
CA GLN A 202 59.29 -26.73 26.46
C GLN A 202 57.81 -26.86 26.09
N LEU A 203 57.31 -28.09 25.97
CA LEU A 203 55.90 -28.37 25.70
C LEU A 203 55.03 -27.92 26.86
N GLY A 204 55.47 -28.15 28.11
CA GLY A 204 54.83 -27.66 29.33
C GLY A 204 54.72 -26.14 29.35
N ARG A 205 55.81 -25.42 29.08
CA ARG A 205 55.80 -23.94 28.98
C ARG A 205 54.93 -23.43 27.84
N SER A 206 54.94 -24.12 26.69
CA SER A 206 54.08 -23.78 25.55
C SER A 206 52.59 -23.96 25.88
N LEU A 207 52.25 -25.05 26.57
CA LEU A 207 50.91 -25.34 27.06
C LEU A 207 50.46 -24.32 28.10
N GLU A 208 51.30 -23.98 29.08
CA GLU A 208 51.01 -22.93 30.07
C GLU A 208 50.76 -21.59 29.40
N GLY A 209 51.62 -21.20 28.44
CA GLY A 209 51.46 -19.98 27.67
C GLY A 209 50.15 -19.95 26.86
N ARG A 210 49.83 -21.05 26.17
CA ARG A 210 48.55 -21.18 25.45
C ARG A 210 47.36 -21.12 26.40
N THR A 211 47.43 -21.79 27.55
CA THR A 211 46.36 -21.80 28.55
C THR A 211 46.12 -20.40 29.12
N ALA A 212 47.18 -19.64 29.37
CA ALA A 212 47.09 -18.25 29.83
C ALA A 212 46.43 -17.35 28.76
N ILE A 213 46.81 -17.49 27.50
CA ILE A 213 46.19 -16.75 26.38
C ILE A 213 44.71 -17.11 26.26
N THR A 214 44.36 -18.40 26.32
CA THR A 214 42.96 -18.85 26.25
C THR A 214 42.13 -18.31 27.42
N LYS A 215 42.68 -18.31 28.64
CA LYS A 215 42.01 -17.70 29.80
C LYS A 215 41.76 -16.20 29.61
N LYS A 216 42.76 -15.46 29.13
CA LYS A 216 42.60 -14.02 28.85
C LYS A 216 41.55 -13.74 27.77
N MET A 217 41.53 -14.56 26.71
CA MET A 217 40.50 -14.49 25.67
C MET A 217 39.11 -14.83 26.21
N PHE A 218 39.01 -15.82 27.11
CA PHE A 218 37.77 -16.16 27.78
C PHE A 218 37.26 -15.03 28.67
N GLU A 219 38.12 -14.39 29.46
CA GLU A 219 37.75 -13.24 30.29
C GLU A 219 37.26 -12.06 29.43
N SER A 220 37.97 -11.73 28.35
CA SER A 220 37.57 -10.66 27.44
C SER A 220 36.23 -10.94 26.74
N THR A 221 36.01 -12.19 26.31
CA THR A 221 34.73 -12.58 25.69
C THR A 221 33.59 -12.60 26.69
N LYS A 222 33.86 -12.95 27.96
CA LYS A 222 32.89 -12.87 29.05
C LYS A 222 32.49 -11.42 29.34
N GLU A 223 33.44 -10.49 29.41
CA GLU A 223 33.15 -9.05 29.59
C GLU A 223 32.30 -8.49 28.44
N ALA A 224 32.64 -8.88 27.19
CA ALA A 224 31.85 -8.49 26.02
C ALA A 224 30.42 -9.06 26.07
N PHE A 225 30.26 -10.30 26.54
CA PHE A 225 28.95 -10.92 26.74
C PHE A 225 28.14 -10.19 27.81
N GLU A 226 28.73 -9.87 28.96
CA GLU A 226 28.04 -9.11 30.03
C GLU A 226 27.62 -7.71 29.56
N SER A 227 28.44 -7.05 28.74
CA SER A 227 28.10 -5.77 28.12
C SER A 227 26.90 -5.89 27.17
N LEU A 228 26.90 -6.90 26.28
CA LEU A 228 25.79 -7.18 25.38
C LEU A 228 24.51 -7.53 26.14
N GLN A 229 24.62 -8.27 27.25
CA GLN A 229 23.48 -8.61 28.09
C GLN A 229 22.83 -7.36 28.71
N ARG A 230 23.63 -6.38 29.17
CA ARG A 230 23.10 -5.11 29.67
C ARG A 230 22.42 -4.29 28.58
N GLN A 231 23.01 -4.24 27.39
CA GLN A 231 22.39 -3.56 26.24
C GLN A 231 21.06 -4.20 25.85
N MET A 232 20.98 -5.54 25.90
CA MET A 232 19.74 -6.26 25.62
C MET A 232 18.65 -5.90 26.64
N GLN A 233 18.98 -5.87 27.92
CA GLN A 233 18.06 -5.46 28.98
C GLN A 233 17.59 -4.00 28.81
N GLU A 234 18.48 -3.07 28.45
CA GLU A 234 18.09 -1.68 28.19
C GLU A 234 17.15 -1.57 26.97
N ILE A 235 17.37 -2.38 25.93
CA ILE A 235 16.48 -2.44 24.77
C ILE A 235 15.12 -2.99 25.17
N GLU A 236 15.06 -4.05 25.99
CA GLU A 236 13.80 -4.62 26.50
C GLU A 236 12.99 -3.59 27.30
N GLU A 237 13.65 -2.84 28.20
CA GLU A 237 13.01 -1.75 28.96
C GLU A 237 12.48 -0.65 28.04
N ARG A 238 13.25 -0.26 27.02
CA ARG A 238 12.82 0.73 26.02
C ARG A 238 11.61 0.23 25.22
N VAL A 239 11.61 -1.03 24.79
CA VAL A 239 10.47 -1.63 24.07
C VAL A 239 9.22 -1.59 24.93
N SER A 240 9.31 -2.02 26.20
CA SER A 240 8.18 -1.96 27.13
C SER A 240 7.66 -0.53 27.30
N SER A 241 8.55 0.46 27.39
CA SER A 241 8.13 1.87 27.51
C SER A 241 7.42 2.38 26.25
N ILE A 242 7.85 1.92 25.07
CA ILE A 242 7.23 2.28 23.79
C ILE A 242 5.82 1.67 23.72
N ASP A 243 5.67 0.39 24.06
CA ASP A 243 4.37 -0.30 24.07
C ASP A 243 3.37 0.39 25.02
N ASP A 244 3.83 0.82 26.20
CA ASP A 244 3.00 1.59 27.13
C ASP A 244 2.57 2.93 26.54
N THR A 245 3.49 3.66 25.88
CA THR A 245 3.15 4.93 25.23
C THR A 245 2.20 4.74 24.05
N GLU A 246 2.34 3.66 23.29
CA GLU A 246 1.43 3.30 22.20
C GLU A 246 0.04 3.00 22.75
N SER A 247 -0.07 2.23 23.83
CA SER A 247 -1.34 1.95 24.49
C SER A 247 -2.02 3.23 25.01
N GLN A 248 -1.25 4.19 25.52
CA GLN A 248 -1.81 5.48 25.95
C GLN A 248 -2.29 6.34 24.77
N ILE A 249 -1.52 6.36 23.67
CA ILE A 249 -1.87 7.12 22.46
C ILE A 249 -3.14 6.54 21.84
N THR A 250 -3.20 5.21 21.68
CA THR A 250 -4.38 4.54 21.11
C THR A 250 -5.63 4.77 21.96
N GLY A 251 -5.51 4.75 23.30
CA GLY A 251 -6.58 5.13 24.21
C GLY A 251 -7.09 6.56 23.96
N LYS A 252 -6.17 7.55 23.92
CA LYS A 252 -6.52 8.95 23.63
C LYS A 252 -7.12 9.14 22.24
N THR A 253 -6.63 8.41 21.24
CA THR A 253 -7.19 8.44 19.89
C THR A 253 -8.64 7.93 19.88
N PHE A 254 -8.94 6.85 20.61
CA PHE A 254 -10.29 6.33 20.73
C PHE A 254 -11.24 7.32 21.44
N GLU A 255 -10.78 7.96 22.51
CA GLU A 255 -11.52 9.03 23.20
C GLU A 255 -11.82 10.20 22.25
N LEU A 256 -10.82 10.67 21.50
CA LEU A 256 -10.99 11.75 20.53
C LEU A 256 -11.99 11.39 19.43
N ILE A 257 -11.90 10.18 18.87
CA ILE A 257 -12.87 9.69 17.87
C ILE A 257 -14.28 9.69 18.46
N THR A 258 -14.43 9.30 19.72
CA THR A 258 -15.73 9.28 20.40
C THR A 258 -16.28 10.69 20.62
N MET A 259 -15.44 11.65 21.02
CA MET A 259 -15.83 13.05 21.16
C MET A 259 -16.24 13.66 19.81
N LEU A 260 -15.45 13.45 18.76
CA LEU A 260 -15.78 13.92 17.40
C LEU A 260 -17.09 13.32 16.88
N LYS A 261 -17.38 12.05 17.18
CA LYS A 261 -18.67 11.43 16.85
C LYS A 261 -19.83 12.14 17.57
N LYS A 262 -19.68 12.43 18.86
CA LYS A 262 -20.69 13.17 19.65
C LYS A 262 -20.91 14.58 19.09
N GLU A 263 -19.84 15.31 18.78
CA GLU A 263 -19.93 16.65 18.18
C GLU A 263 -20.61 16.63 16.81
N ARG A 264 -20.26 15.66 15.96
CA ARG A 264 -20.92 15.45 14.67
C ARG A 264 -22.42 15.18 14.85
N ASP A 265 -22.78 14.32 15.79
CA ASP A 265 -24.19 13.97 16.01
C ASP A 265 -24.98 15.14 16.61
N TYR A 266 -24.34 15.96 17.46
CA TYR A 266 -24.88 17.22 17.95
C TYR A 266 -25.10 18.24 16.82
N ALA A 267 -24.11 18.43 15.95
CA ALA A 267 -24.24 19.32 14.79
C ALA A 267 -25.36 18.89 13.84
N LYS A 268 -25.52 17.58 13.60
CA LYS A 268 -26.65 17.04 12.83
C LYS A 268 -28.00 17.35 13.49
N LYS A 269 -28.09 17.24 14.81
CA LYS A 269 -29.31 17.56 15.55
C LYS A 269 -29.69 19.04 15.38
N ILE A 270 -28.73 19.95 15.54
CA ILE A 270 -28.96 21.40 15.32
C ILE A 270 -29.41 21.65 13.89
N LEU A 271 -28.79 21.02 12.89
CA LEU A 271 -29.17 21.20 11.49
C LEU A 271 -30.62 20.78 11.23
N ILE A 272 -31.04 19.64 11.79
CA ILE A 272 -32.44 19.18 11.70
C ILE A 272 -33.40 20.16 12.39
N GLU A 273 -33.02 20.71 13.55
CA GLU A 273 -33.83 21.73 14.25
C GLU A 273 -33.96 23.01 13.41
N ILE A 274 -32.88 23.50 12.82
CA ILE A 274 -32.90 24.69 11.93
C ILE A 274 -33.76 24.43 10.68
N GLU A 275 -33.64 23.25 10.06
CA GLU A 275 -34.47 22.88 8.92
C GLU A 275 -35.96 22.83 9.30
N HIS A 276 -36.28 22.27 10.46
CA HIS A 276 -37.63 22.22 10.98
C HIS A 276 -38.21 23.62 11.20
N ASP A 277 -37.49 24.49 11.90
CA ASP A 277 -37.90 25.87 12.16
C ASP A 277 -38.07 26.67 10.86
N THR A 278 -37.17 26.46 9.90
CA THR A 278 -37.24 27.10 8.58
C THR A 278 -38.51 26.66 7.81
N ILE A 279 -38.85 25.37 7.87
CA ILE A 279 -40.08 24.85 7.26
C ILE A 279 -41.31 25.43 7.97
N GLN A 280 -41.31 25.49 9.30
CA GLN A 280 -42.41 26.10 10.06
C GLN A 280 -42.61 27.57 9.70
N LEU A 281 -41.53 28.36 9.66
CA LEU A 281 -41.55 29.77 9.26
C LEU A 281 -42.10 29.92 7.84
N ARG A 282 -41.61 29.13 6.88
CA ARG A 282 -42.10 29.16 5.50
C ARG A 282 -43.61 28.87 5.42
N ASN A 283 -44.08 27.90 6.21
CA ASN A 283 -45.50 27.56 6.26
C ASN A 283 -46.33 28.70 6.86
N ASN A 284 -45.84 29.34 7.93
CA ASN A 284 -46.52 30.48 8.55
C ASN A 284 -46.58 31.68 7.59
N TYR A 285 -45.46 32.04 6.96
CA TYR A 285 -45.44 33.10 5.93
C TYR A 285 -46.39 32.80 4.76
N SER A 286 -46.45 31.54 4.32
CA SER A 286 -47.37 31.15 3.22
C SER A 286 -48.83 31.31 3.64
N LYS A 287 -49.18 30.96 4.89
CA LYS A 287 -50.53 31.15 5.44
C LYS A 287 -50.89 32.63 5.58
N GLU A 288 -49.99 33.44 6.12
CA GLU A 288 -50.19 34.89 6.28
C GLU A 288 -50.35 35.57 4.91
N LEU A 289 -49.51 35.21 3.94
CA LEU A 289 -49.58 35.76 2.59
C LEU A 289 -50.90 35.38 1.90
N LEU A 290 -51.37 34.15 2.09
CA LEU A 290 -52.67 33.71 1.57
C LEU A 290 -53.83 34.46 2.26
N ALA A 291 -53.79 34.62 3.58
CA ALA A 291 -54.79 35.39 4.32
C ALA A 291 -54.84 36.87 3.87
N LEU A 292 -53.68 37.50 3.65
CA LEU A 292 -53.61 38.86 3.11
C LEU A 292 -54.15 38.95 1.67
N GLN A 293 -53.94 37.92 0.85
CA GLN A 293 -54.51 37.87 -0.49
C GLN A 293 -56.03 37.73 -0.47
N GLU A 294 -56.56 36.89 0.42
CA GLU A 294 -58.00 36.74 0.65
C GLU A 294 -58.62 38.05 1.17
N GLU A 295 -57.99 38.69 2.15
CA GLU A 295 -58.44 39.99 2.68
C GLU A 295 -58.44 41.06 1.59
N LYS A 296 -57.35 41.16 0.81
CA LYS A 296 -57.26 42.08 -0.33
C LYS A 296 -58.34 41.83 -1.37
N ALA A 297 -58.64 40.57 -1.68
CA ALA A 297 -59.69 40.20 -2.61
C ALA A 297 -61.07 40.60 -2.07
N SER A 298 -61.34 40.33 -0.79
CA SER A 298 -62.61 40.69 -0.14
C SER A 298 -62.83 42.20 -0.07
N LEU A 299 -61.78 42.97 0.27
CA LEU A 299 -61.81 44.43 0.27
C LEU A 299 -62.06 44.99 -1.13
N ARG A 300 -61.39 44.46 -2.15
CA ARG A 300 -61.63 44.86 -3.54
C ARG A 300 -63.08 44.61 -3.95
N ALA A 301 -63.61 43.42 -3.68
CA ALA A 301 -65.00 43.09 -3.98
C ALA A 301 -65.98 44.03 -3.26
N SER A 302 -65.74 44.33 -1.97
CA SER A 302 -66.58 45.27 -1.22
C SER A 302 -66.50 46.70 -1.77
N LEU A 303 -65.33 47.18 -2.17
CA LEU A 303 -65.15 48.51 -2.73
C LEU A 303 -65.79 48.61 -4.13
N GLU A 304 -65.60 47.60 -4.98
CA GLU A 304 -66.25 47.51 -6.29
C GLU A 304 -67.77 47.50 -6.16
N GLU A 305 -68.32 46.78 -5.18
CA GLU A 305 -69.76 46.77 -4.92
C GLU A 305 -70.26 48.15 -4.46
N LYS A 306 -69.58 48.78 -3.48
CA LYS A 306 -69.97 50.10 -2.95
C LYS A 306 -69.90 51.19 -4.01
N TYR A 307 -68.74 51.36 -4.64
CA TYR A 307 -68.55 52.37 -5.67
C TYR A 307 -69.33 52.05 -6.94
N GLY A 308 -69.56 50.76 -7.24
CA GLY A 308 -70.43 50.34 -8.32
C GLY A 308 -71.88 50.79 -8.10
N LYS A 309 -72.41 50.63 -6.88
CA LYS A 309 -73.74 51.12 -6.49
C LYS A 309 -73.82 52.64 -6.53
N GLU A 310 -72.87 53.34 -5.90
CA GLU A 310 -72.83 54.81 -5.92
C GLU A 310 -72.73 55.37 -7.34
N ALA A 311 -71.90 54.79 -8.21
CA ALA A 311 -71.80 55.20 -9.60
C ALA A 311 -73.09 54.95 -10.39
N GLN A 312 -73.82 53.87 -10.10
CA GLN A 312 -75.12 53.61 -10.71
C GLN A 312 -76.18 54.61 -10.23
N GLU A 313 -76.21 54.93 -8.95
CA GLU A 313 -77.11 55.94 -8.38
C GLU A 313 -76.85 57.32 -8.98
N LEU A 314 -75.59 57.76 -9.00
CA LEU A 314 -75.19 59.03 -9.63
C LEU A 314 -75.55 59.07 -11.12
N LYS A 315 -75.40 57.95 -11.85
CA LYS A 315 -75.84 57.85 -13.26
C LYS A 315 -77.35 58.03 -13.39
N ARG A 316 -78.17 57.44 -12.51
CA ARG A 316 -79.63 57.62 -12.50
C ARG A 316 -80.02 59.05 -12.16
N GLU A 317 -79.39 59.65 -11.15
CA GLU A 317 -79.63 61.06 -10.79
C GLU A 317 -79.28 62.02 -11.92
N LEU A 318 -78.12 61.82 -12.58
CA LEU A 318 -77.73 62.61 -13.75
C LEU A 318 -78.73 62.46 -14.89
N TRP A 319 -79.23 61.24 -15.12
CA TRP A 319 -80.25 60.98 -16.13
C TRP A 319 -81.54 61.76 -15.84
N HIS A 320 -82.06 61.67 -14.61
CA HIS A 320 -83.25 62.42 -14.18
C HIS A 320 -83.05 63.94 -14.25
N ARG A 321 -81.89 64.46 -13.84
CA ARG A 321 -81.58 65.89 -13.95
C ARG A 321 -81.52 66.35 -15.41
N ASN A 322 -80.92 65.56 -16.30
CA ASN A 322 -80.90 65.87 -17.72
C ASN A 322 -82.31 65.87 -18.33
N GLU A 323 -83.18 64.96 -17.92
CA GLU A 323 -84.57 64.93 -18.38
C GLU A 323 -85.36 66.15 -17.88
N ASN A 324 -85.20 66.52 -16.60
CA ASN A 324 -85.77 67.76 -16.07
C ASN A 324 -85.25 69.00 -16.80
N LEU A 325 -83.95 69.05 -17.14
CA LEU A 325 -83.38 70.15 -17.93
C LEU A 325 -84.00 70.22 -19.32
N LYS A 326 -84.25 69.08 -19.99
CA LYS A 326 -84.97 69.05 -21.27
C LYS A 326 -86.37 69.62 -21.14
N HIS A 327 -87.14 69.19 -20.14
CA HIS A 327 -88.50 69.71 -19.91
C HIS A 327 -88.51 71.22 -19.59
N LEU A 328 -87.56 71.70 -18.78
CA LEU A 328 -87.43 73.13 -18.51
C LEU A 328 -87.06 73.91 -19.78
N HIS A 329 -86.17 73.37 -20.61
CA HIS A 329 -85.79 73.99 -21.87
C HIS A 329 -86.98 74.05 -22.85
N GLU A 330 -87.75 72.97 -22.99
CA GLU A 330 -88.98 72.93 -23.77
C GLU A 330 -90.02 73.94 -23.27
N SER A 331 -90.23 74.02 -21.94
CA SER A 331 -91.15 74.99 -21.34
C SER A 331 -90.70 76.44 -21.52
N LEU A 332 -89.39 76.71 -21.43
CA LEU A 332 -88.83 78.03 -21.69
C LEU A 332 -89.02 78.42 -23.15
N SER A 333 -88.68 77.54 -24.09
CA SER A 333 -88.89 77.76 -25.52
C SER A 333 -90.37 78.02 -25.84
N ALA A 334 -91.29 77.28 -25.23
CA ALA A 334 -92.73 77.51 -25.37
C ALA A 334 -93.17 78.88 -24.82
N ARG A 335 -92.62 79.30 -23.67
CA ARG A 335 -92.90 80.64 -23.11
C ARG A 335 -92.29 81.76 -23.94
N GLU A 336 -91.07 81.59 -24.46
CA GLU A 336 -90.43 82.54 -25.35
C GLU A 336 -91.24 82.74 -26.64
N LYS A 337 -91.72 81.64 -27.25
CA LYS A 337 -92.65 81.73 -28.39
C LYS A 337 -93.92 82.51 -28.05
N LYS A 338 -94.53 82.23 -26.90
CA LYS A 338 -95.75 82.92 -26.46
C LYS A 338 -95.51 84.39 -26.13
N LEU A 339 -94.35 84.73 -25.56
CA LEU A 339 -93.94 86.13 -25.35
C LEU A 339 -93.75 86.84 -26.68
N SER A 340 -93.09 86.21 -27.66
CA SER A 340 -92.93 86.73 -29.02
C SER A 340 -94.30 87.00 -29.68
N GLU A 341 -95.24 86.06 -29.60
CA GLU A 341 -96.61 86.22 -30.10
C GLU A 341 -97.34 87.39 -29.42
N LEU A 342 -97.24 87.51 -28.10
CA LEU A 342 -97.84 88.60 -27.34
C LEU A 342 -97.18 89.95 -27.65
N GLU A 343 -95.87 89.99 -27.87
CA GLU A 343 -95.15 91.20 -28.28
C GLU A 343 -95.60 91.66 -29.68
N GLU A 344 -95.76 90.72 -30.62
CA GLU A 344 -96.33 91.01 -31.94
C GLU A 344 -97.78 91.53 -31.83
N GLU A 345 -98.62 90.91 -30.99
CA GLU A 345 -100.00 91.34 -30.76
C GLU A 345 -100.05 92.74 -30.12
N ASN A 346 -99.21 93.00 -29.12
CA ASN A 346 -99.09 94.31 -28.48
C ASN A 346 -98.58 95.37 -29.47
N HIS A 347 -97.67 95.00 -30.37
CA HIS A 347 -97.22 95.85 -31.46
C HIS A 347 -98.38 96.19 -32.42
N ARG A 348 -99.19 95.21 -32.81
CA ARG A 348 -100.42 95.42 -33.60
C ARG A 348 -101.41 96.34 -32.89
N LEU A 349 -101.67 96.10 -31.60
CA LEU A 349 -102.55 96.95 -30.79
C LEU A 349 -102.01 98.38 -30.65
N ARG A 350 -100.69 98.57 -30.53
CA ARG A 350 -100.06 99.91 -30.56
C ARG A 350 -100.26 100.60 -31.91
N LEU A 351 -100.17 99.87 -33.03
CA LEU A 351 -100.48 100.42 -34.35
C LEU A 351 -101.95 100.81 -34.48
N VAL A 352 -102.87 99.97 -34.00
CA VAL A 352 -104.31 100.26 -33.96
C VAL A 352 -104.63 101.46 -33.07
N ASN A 353 -104.01 101.57 -31.89
CA ASN A 353 -104.16 102.74 -31.03
C ASN A 353 -103.59 104.01 -31.69
N LYS A 354 -102.47 103.91 -32.42
CA LYS A 354 -101.93 105.04 -33.20
C LYS A 354 -102.87 105.46 -34.34
N THR A 355 -103.52 104.52 -35.03
CA THR A 355 -104.50 104.85 -36.08
C THR A 355 -105.76 105.44 -35.48
N LEU A 356 -106.27 104.92 -34.35
CA LEU A 356 -107.35 105.51 -33.57
C LEU A 356 -107.03 106.95 -33.13
N ALA A 357 -105.86 107.17 -32.55
CA ALA A 357 -105.41 108.51 -32.13
C ALA A 357 -105.29 109.49 -33.32
N LYS A 358 -104.84 109.01 -34.49
CA LYS A 358 -104.87 109.81 -35.73
C LYS A 358 -106.30 110.12 -36.16
N HIS A 359 -107.20 109.14 -36.11
CA HIS A 359 -108.63 109.32 -36.43
C HIS A 359 -109.30 110.34 -35.49
N GLU A 360 -108.99 110.30 -34.19
CA GLU A 360 -109.49 111.29 -33.23
C GLU A 360 -108.95 112.70 -33.48
N LYS A 361 -107.67 112.84 -33.87
CA LYS A 361 -107.10 114.13 -34.29
C LYS A 361 -107.79 114.70 -35.53
N VAL A 362 -108.07 113.86 -36.54
CA VAL A 362 -108.84 114.27 -37.74
C VAL A 362 -110.27 114.67 -37.36
N LYS A 363 -110.92 113.93 -36.45
CA LYS A 363 -112.27 114.24 -35.94
C LYS A 363 -112.31 115.58 -35.18
N LYS A 364 -111.25 115.92 -34.43
CA LYS A 364 -111.09 117.23 -33.77
C LYS A 364 -110.83 118.36 -34.77
N ALA A 365 -110.05 118.12 -35.83
CA ALA A 365 -109.82 119.10 -36.91
C ALA A 365 -111.10 119.43 -37.70
N PHE A 366 -111.98 118.45 -37.94
CA PHE A 366 -113.26 118.67 -38.63
C PHE A 366 -114.31 119.45 -37.83
N LYS A 367 -114.26 119.44 -36.49
CA LYS A 367 -115.17 120.21 -35.63
C LYS A 367 -114.74 121.67 -35.38
N GLY A 368 -113.49 122.03 -35.70
CA GLY A 368 -112.95 123.38 -35.51
C GLY A 368 -113.30 124.39 -36.62
N ASN A 369 -113.71 123.94 -37.81
CA ASN A 369 -113.82 124.78 -39.00
C ASN A 369 -115.25 125.33 -39.31
N ARG A 370 -116.15 125.39 -38.31
CA ARG A 370 -117.55 125.82 -38.51
C ARG A 370 -118.09 126.90 -37.56
N ARG A 371 -117.26 127.51 -36.70
CA ARG A 371 -117.67 128.62 -35.82
C ARG A 371 -116.53 129.62 -35.60
N LYS A 372 -116.25 130.46 -36.59
CA LYS A 372 -115.68 131.83 -36.47
C LYS A 372 -115.54 132.45 -37.87
N ASN A 373 -116.69 132.82 -38.44
CA ASN A 373 -116.81 133.84 -39.49
C ASN A 373 -118.23 134.45 -39.42
N GLY A 374 -118.27 135.78 -39.31
CA GLY A 374 -119.45 136.67 -39.29
C GLY A 374 -119.69 137.31 -37.93
N GLY A 375 -119.47 138.61 -37.69
CA GLY A 375 -119.12 139.75 -38.57
C GLY A 375 -118.70 140.96 -37.69
N ASP A 376 -118.19 142.09 -38.18
CA ASP A 376 -118.77 142.84 -39.29
C ASP A 376 -117.80 143.78 -40.04
N ARG A 377 -118.20 143.97 -41.32
CA ARG A 377 -118.19 145.17 -42.18
C ARG A 377 -117.34 145.03 -43.45
N PRO A 378 -117.80 145.59 -44.59
CA PRO A 378 -119.15 145.93 -45.06
C PRO A 378 -119.83 144.82 -45.88
#